data_AF-A0A832SLA0-F1
#
_entry.id   AF-A0A832SLA0-F1
#
_cell.length_a   1.000
_cell.length_b   1.000
_cell.length_c   1.000
_cell.angle_alpha   90.00
_cell.angle_beta   90.00
_cell.angle_gamma   90.00
#
_symmetry.space_group_name_H-M   'P 1'
#
loop_
_entity.id
_entity.type
_entity.pdbx_description
1 polymer ?
#
loop_
_entity_poly.entity_id
_entity_poly.type
_entity_poly.pdbx_seq_one_letter_code
_entity_poly.pdbx_strand_id
1 'polypeptide(L)'
;MITNYILIIFAVLFLITISPAYAQHHSGSLSPPIDLDGLKVAVSTTLFPEDFSYGDSKTTNLSIRFFDIETNVNIPSVTYRVQIFQDDNLLASEYFYDEDGKLDLTIKPTTGCLEKDLWKCTVYNGEKHAIAGGYYARGDSLPTIQGPIFDKSGTYSVQVSIVGATTPKTLTTQDLLFETFLHLPYKQIFEIKTASAQEFPISIKSHNGEIFNFNYDETLDKISYNIPFTWNGDNLNQIILFEKDFSSIKEGYDLIISLNGIIIDH
;
A
#
# COMPACT_ATOMS: atom_id res chain seq x y z
N MET A 1 -7.34 26.52 49.55
CA MET A 1 -7.00 27.00 48.20
C MET A 1 -6.24 25.99 47.32
N ILE A 2 -5.75 24.86 47.86
CA ILE A 2 -4.92 23.89 47.10
C ILE A 2 -5.77 22.89 46.29
N THR A 3 -6.99 22.59 46.73
CA THR A 3 -7.86 21.55 46.12
C THR A 3 -8.36 21.91 44.71
N ASN A 4 -8.53 23.21 44.40
CA ASN A 4 -9.03 23.64 43.09
C ASN A 4 -7.97 23.55 41.98
N TYR A 5 -6.67 23.60 42.31
CA TYR A 5 -5.60 23.49 41.32
C TYR A 5 -5.37 22.05 40.84
N ILE A 6 -5.61 21.06 41.71
CA ILE A 6 -5.47 19.63 41.37
C ILE A 6 -6.55 19.19 40.35
N LEU A 7 -7.77 19.71 40.49
CA LEU A 7 -8.87 19.44 39.55
C LEU A 7 -8.61 20.01 38.14
N ILE A 8 -7.95 21.17 38.06
CA ILE A 8 -7.57 21.79 36.77
C ILE A 8 -6.46 20.99 36.09
N ILE A 9 -5.48 20.49 36.84
CA ILE A 9 -4.40 19.64 36.29
C ILE A 9 -4.97 18.32 35.72
N PHE A 10 -5.96 17.72 36.41
CA PHE A 10 -6.60 16.49 35.93
C PHE A 10 -7.47 16.72 34.68
N ALA A 11 -8.09 17.89 34.54
CA ALA A 11 -8.87 18.26 33.36
C ALA A 11 -7.99 18.53 32.12
N VAL A 12 -6.77 19.06 32.30
CA VAL A 12 -5.82 19.31 31.20
C VAL A 12 -5.19 18.01 30.68
N LEU A 13 -4.98 17.01 31.55
CA LEU A 13 -4.44 15.70 31.15
C LEU A 13 -5.37 14.88 30.26
N PHE A 14 -6.68 15.16 30.27
CA PHE A 14 -7.67 14.45 29.43
C PHE A 14 -7.79 14.99 28.00
N LEU A 15 -7.08 16.07 27.66
CA LEU A 15 -7.06 16.65 26.31
C LEU A 15 -6.00 16.03 25.39
N ILE A 16 -5.20 15.08 25.88
CA ILE A 16 -4.27 14.32 25.05
C ILE A 16 -5.06 13.16 24.42
N THR A 17 -5.83 13.46 23.38
CA THR A 17 -6.37 12.43 22.50
C THR A 17 -5.19 11.85 21.72
N ILE A 18 -4.67 10.72 22.18
CA ILE A 18 -3.84 9.85 21.34
C ILE A 18 -4.74 9.31 20.25
N SER A 19 -4.65 9.88 19.04
CA SER A 19 -5.23 9.26 17.86
C SER A 19 -4.70 7.83 17.78
N PRO A 20 -5.55 6.80 17.59
CA PRO A 20 -5.07 5.46 17.38
C PRO A 20 -4.15 5.47 16.15
N ALA A 21 -2.85 5.29 16.37
CA ALA A 21 -1.91 5.06 15.29
C ALA A 21 -2.14 3.62 14.81
N TYR A 22 -2.92 3.47 13.74
CA TYR A 22 -3.01 2.20 13.05
C TYR A 22 -1.65 1.94 12.40
N ALA A 23 -0.99 0.85 12.78
CA ALA A 23 0.26 0.42 12.18
C ALA A 23 0.01 0.16 10.69
N GLN A 24 0.50 1.05 9.82
CA GLN A 24 0.57 0.79 8.39
C GLN A 24 1.78 -0.11 8.13
N HIS A 25 1.55 -1.29 7.55
CA HIS A 25 2.63 -2.05 6.95
C HIS A 25 2.91 -1.38 5.59
N HIS A 26 4.16 -1.27 5.14
CA HIS A 26 4.50 -0.48 3.95
C HIS A 26 3.72 -0.86 2.67
N SER A 27 3.17 -2.07 2.64
CA SER A 27 2.43 -2.66 1.53
C SER A 27 0.97 -2.95 1.86
N GLY A 28 0.48 -2.53 3.03
CA GLY A 28 -0.89 -2.74 3.46
C GLY A 28 -1.43 -1.67 4.42
N SER A 29 -2.71 -1.38 4.32
CA SER A 29 -3.38 -0.33 5.08
C SER A 29 -4.68 -0.84 5.68
N LEU A 30 -5.05 -0.25 6.81
CA LEU A 30 -6.27 -0.53 7.55
C LEU A 30 -7.09 0.76 7.65
N SER A 31 -8.38 0.69 7.29
CA SER A 31 -9.29 1.82 7.44
C SER A 31 -9.72 2.01 8.90
N PRO A 32 -10.13 3.23 9.29
CA PRO A 32 -10.84 3.43 10.54
C PRO A 32 -12.10 2.55 10.61
N PRO A 33 -12.40 1.94 11.77
CA PRO A 33 -13.57 1.08 11.91
C PRO A 33 -14.87 1.90 11.89
N ILE A 34 -15.93 1.28 11.41
CA ILE A 34 -17.31 1.78 11.40
C ILE A 34 -18.18 0.85 12.23
N ASP A 35 -19.08 1.42 13.04
CA ASP A 35 -20.06 0.63 13.79
C ASP A 35 -21.17 0.11 12.84
N LEU A 36 -21.40 -1.20 12.87
CA LEU A 36 -22.43 -1.89 12.10
C LEU A 36 -23.16 -2.91 12.99
N ASP A 37 -24.36 -2.56 13.45
CA ASP A 37 -25.23 -3.45 14.26
C ASP A 37 -24.55 -4.06 15.51
N GLY A 38 -23.60 -3.33 16.09
CA GLY A 38 -22.81 -3.75 17.26
C GLY A 38 -21.50 -4.47 16.92
N LEU A 39 -21.15 -4.60 15.64
CA LEU A 39 -19.82 -4.98 15.17
C LEU A 39 -19.01 -3.71 14.88
N LYS A 40 -17.68 -3.76 15.05
CA LYS A 40 -16.77 -2.71 14.59
C LYS A 40 -16.06 -3.18 13.33
N VAL A 41 -16.64 -2.87 12.18
CA VAL A 41 -16.14 -3.37 10.90
C VAL A 41 -15.10 -2.45 10.29
N ALA A 42 -14.09 -3.03 9.66
CA ALA A 42 -13.04 -2.30 8.96
C ALA A 42 -12.67 -3.00 7.64
N VAL A 43 -11.96 -2.28 6.78
CA VAL A 43 -11.38 -2.80 5.55
C VAL A 43 -9.86 -2.73 5.65
N SER A 44 -9.19 -3.83 5.34
CA SER A 44 -7.74 -3.82 5.11
C SER A 44 -7.43 -4.11 3.66
N THR A 45 -6.43 -3.43 3.11
CA THR A 45 -5.90 -3.69 1.77
C THR A 45 -4.43 -4.02 1.83
N THR A 46 -3.98 -5.04 1.10
CA THR A 46 -2.56 -5.45 1.07
C THR A 46 -2.15 -5.87 -0.34
N LEU A 47 -0.92 -5.53 -0.74
CA LEU A 47 -0.32 -6.00 -1.98
C LEU A 47 0.57 -7.23 -1.77
N PHE A 48 0.57 -8.13 -2.76
CA PHE A 48 1.46 -9.29 -2.80
C PHE A 48 2.13 -9.42 -4.18
N PRO A 49 3.48 -9.47 -4.25
CA PRO A 49 4.40 -9.46 -3.11
C PRO A 49 4.44 -8.09 -2.42
N GLU A 50 4.78 -8.08 -1.13
CA GLU A 50 4.78 -6.84 -0.33
C GLU A 50 5.80 -5.82 -0.86
N ASP A 51 6.94 -6.27 -1.36
CA ASP A 51 7.99 -5.43 -1.93
C ASP A 51 7.76 -5.07 -3.40
N PHE A 52 6.54 -5.28 -3.93
CA PHE A 52 6.18 -4.95 -5.30
C PHE A 52 6.48 -3.48 -5.59
N SER A 53 7.31 -3.25 -6.60
CA SER A 53 7.52 -1.92 -7.17
C SER A 53 7.20 -1.92 -8.66
N TYR A 54 6.88 -0.74 -9.18
CA TYR A 54 6.74 -0.55 -10.61
C TYR A 54 8.02 -0.99 -11.32
N GLY A 55 7.89 -1.91 -12.28
CA GLY A 55 9.00 -2.48 -13.05
C GLY A 55 9.46 -3.87 -12.61
N ASP A 56 9.07 -4.36 -11.42
CA ASP A 56 9.52 -5.66 -10.89
C ASP A 56 8.75 -6.85 -11.44
N SER A 57 7.47 -6.67 -11.73
CA SER A 57 6.63 -7.72 -12.29
C SER A 57 5.56 -7.13 -13.20
N LYS A 58 5.15 -7.90 -14.20
CA LYS A 58 4.02 -7.52 -15.05
C LYS A 58 2.68 -7.57 -14.30
N THR A 59 2.64 -8.17 -13.11
CA THR A 59 1.41 -8.43 -12.34
C THR A 59 1.66 -8.48 -10.83
N THR A 60 0.74 -7.94 -10.04
CA THR A 60 0.71 -8.04 -8.57
C THR A 60 -0.68 -8.44 -8.10
N ASN A 61 -0.83 -8.92 -6.87
CA ASN A 61 -2.13 -9.23 -6.30
C ASN A 61 -2.52 -8.19 -5.25
N LEU A 62 -3.77 -7.72 -5.31
CA LEU A 62 -4.38 -6.84 -4.33
C LEU A 62 -5.42 -7.63 -3.53
N SER A 63 -5.21 -7.70 -2.22
CA SER A 63 -6.16 -8.28 -1.27
C SER A 63 -6.96 -7.18 -0.59
N ILE A 64 -8.28 -7.34 -0.49
CA ILE A 64 -9.21 -6.44 0.20
C ILE A 64 -10.06 -7.28 1.14
N ARG A 65 -9.95 -7.04 2.44
CA ARG A 65 -10.62 -7.83 3.48
C ARG A 65 -11.59 -6.97 4.27
N PHE A 66 -12.84 -7.39 4.39
CA PHE A 66 -13.86 -6.79 5.23
C PHE A 66 -14.13 -7.67 6.46
N PHE A 67 -13.91 -7.12 7.66
CA PHE A 67 -13.89 -7.92 8.89
C PHE A 67 -14.28 -7.09 10.11
N ASP A 68 -14.70 -7.77 11.19
CA ASP A 68 -14.87 -7.15 12.51
C ASP A 68 -13.52 -7.05 13.22
N ILE A 69 -13.09 -5.83 13.54
CA ILE A 69 -11.77 -5.54 14.14
C ILE A 69 -11.63 -6.09 15.56
N GLU A 70 -12.74 -6.25 16.30
CA GLU A 70 -12.69 -6.75 17.68
C GLU A 70 -12.48 -8.27 17.73
N THR A 71 -13.11 -9.01 16.82
CA THR A 71 -13.00 -10.47 16.75
C THR A 71 -11.98 -10.97 15.73
N ASN A 72 -11.52 -10.11 14.83
CA ASN A 72 -10.69 -10.43 13.68
C ASN A 72 -11.30 -11.49 12.75
N VAL A 73 -12.64 -11.54 12.68
CA VAL A 73 -13.41 -12.47 11.84
C VAL A 73 -13.94 -11.75 10.60
N ASN A 74 -13.82 -12.38 9.44
CA ASN A 74 -14.34 -11.82 8.19
C ASN A 74 -15.86 -11.73 8.20
N ILE A 75 -16.39 -10.71 7.54
CA ILE A 75 -17.82 -10.62 7.25
C ILE A 75 -18.05 -11.27 5.87
N PRO A 76 -18.86 -12.32 5.74
CA PRO A 76 -19.00 -13.08 4.51
C PRO A 76 -20.00 -12.47 3.52
N SER A 77 -19.98 -13.01 2.29
CA SER A 77 -20.93 -12.71 1.19
C SER A 77 -21.00 -11.22 0.87
N VAL A 78 -19.86 -10.65 0.52
CA VAL A 78 -19.67 -9.20 0.40
C VAL A 78 -19.66 -8.79 -1.06
N THR A 79 -20.46 -7.78 -1.39
CA THR A 79 -20.39 -7.06 -2.67
C THR A 79 -19.63 -5.76 -2.46
N TYR A 80 -18.45 -5.68 -3.06
CA TYR A 80 -17.57 -4.53 -3.01
C TYR A 80 -17.78 -3.68 -4.25
N ARG A 81 -17.88 -2.36 -4.11
CA ARG A 81 -17.55 -1.42 -5.17
C ARG A 81 -16.15 -0.89 -4.88
N VAL A 82 -15.18 -1.28 -5.71
CA VAL A 82 -13.77 -0.92 -5.53
C VAL A 82 -13.42 0.19 -6.51
N GLN A 83 -12.91 1.29 -5.98
CA GLN A 83 -12.35 2.39 -6.75
C GLN A 83 -10.88 2.57 -6.38
N ILE A 84 -10.01 2.67 -7.38
CA ILE A 84 -8.58 2.91 -7.19
C ILE A 84 -8.24 4.26 -7.80
N PHE A 85 -7.59 5.10 -7.01
CA PHE A 85 -7.14 6.43 -7.38
C PHE A 85 -5.64 6.55 -7.21
N GLN A 86 -5.05 7.41 -8.02
CA GLN A 86 -3.74 7.97 -7.77
C GLN A 86 -3.82 9.48 -7.92
N ASP A 87 -3.43 10.18 -6.86
CA ASP A 87 -3.80 11.59 -6.67
C ASP A 87 -5.32 11.74 -6.83
N ASP A 88 -5.77 12.67 -7.68
CA ASP A 88 -7.20 12.87 -7.98
C ASP A 88 -7.71 12.07 -9.20
N ASN A 89 -6.86 11.24 -9.82
CA ASN A 89 -7.22 10.50 -11.03
C ASN A 89 -7.84 9.15 -10.70
N LEU A 90 -9.08 8.92 -11.18
CA LEU A 90 -9.71 7.61 -11.13
C LEU A 90 -9.04 6.66 -12.13
N LEU A 91 -8.53 5.54 -11.63
CA LEU A 91 -7.84 4.51 -12.41
C LEU A 91 -8.69 3.25 -12.59
N ALA A 92 -9.48 2.88 -11.59
CA ALA A 92 -10.41 1.76 -11.66
C ALA A 92 -11.67 2.04 -10.85
N SER A 93 -12.82 1.50 -11.27
CA SER A 93 -14.10 1.54 -10.59
C SER A 93 -14.96 0.37 -11.08
N GLU A 94 -15.09 -0.69 -10.29
CA GLU A 94 -15.94 -1.83 -10.64
C GLU A 94 -16.47 -2.57 -9.40
N TYR A 95 -17.54 -3.33 -9.59
CA TYR A 95 -18.12 -4.22 -8.59
C TYR A 95 -17.48 -5.59 -8.57
N PHE A 96 -17.23 -6.09 -7.37
CA PHE A 96 -16.70 -7.40 -7.08
C PHE A 96 -17.54 -8.09 -6.01
N TYR A 97 -17.48 -9.41 -5.97
CA TYR A 97 -18.14 -10.22 -4.97
C TYR A 97 -17.15 -11.22 -4.38
N ASP A 98 -17.25 -11.43 -3.08
CA ASP A 98 -16.49 -12.44 -2.38
C ASP A 98 -17.34 -13.17 -1.34
N GLU A 99 -17.17 -14.49 -1.23
CA GLU A 99 -17.98 -15.33 -0.35
C GLU A 99 -17.54 -15.27 1.11
N ASP A 100 -16.25 -15.12 1.37
CA ASP A 100 -15.66 -15.26 2.71
C ASP A 100 -15.27 -13.92 3.35
N GLY A 101 -15.44 -12.81 2.62
CA GLY A 101 -15.11 -11.46 3.08
C GLY A 101 -13.66 -11.05 2.80
N LYS A 102 -12.93 -11.79 1.97
CA LYS A 102 -11.57 -11.46 1.53
C LYS A 102 -11.46 -11.56 0.00
N LEU A 103 -11.68 -10.42 -0.65
CA LEU A 103 -11.54 -10.28 -2.09
C LEU A 103 -10.07 -10.23 -2.50
N ASP A 104 -9.61 -11.21 -3.26
CA ASP A 104 -8.28 -11.22 -3.89
C ASP A 104 -8.39 -10.94 -5.40
N LEU A 105 -7.58 -9.98 -5.89
CA LEU A 105 -7.59 -9.48 -7.27
C LEU A 105 -6.19 -9.57 -7.89
N THR A 106 -6.10 -9.92 -9.17
CA THR A 106 -4.86 -9.75 -9.94
C THR A 106 -4.84 -8.41 -10.64
N ILE A 107 -3.82 -7.60 -10.37
CA ILE A 107 -3.60 -6.31 -11.04
C ILE A 107 -2.52 -6.49 -12.12
N LYS A 108 -2.82 -6.00 -13.33
CA LYS A 108 -1.90 -6.00 -14.47
C LYS A 108 -1.63 -4.54 -14.89
N PRO A 109 -0.56 -3.93 -14.37
CA PRO A 109 -0.20 -2.56 -14.73
C PRO A 109 0.00 -2.41 -16.24
N THR A 110 -0.54 -1.35 -16.81
CA THR A 110 -0.43 -1.02 -18.23
C THR A 110 -0.02 0.44 -18.37
N THR A 111 1.15 0.68 -18.97
CA THR A 111 1.68 2.03 -19.21
C THR A 111 1.20 2.60 -20.54
N GLY A 112 1.29 3.92 -20.71
CA GLY A 112 1.09 4.58 -22.01
C GLY A 112 -0.38 4.81 -22.38
N CYS A 113 -1.28 4.83 -21.39
CA CYS A 113 -2.65 5.30 -21.59
C CYS A 113 -2.63 6.78 -22.06
N LEU A 114 -3.31 7.06 -23.17
CA LEU A 114 -3.42 8.40 -23.76
C LEU A 114 -4.79 9.06 -23.48
N GLU A 115 -5.68 8.35 -22.79
CA GLU A 115 -6.98 8.87 -22.40
C GLU A 115 -6.83 9.94 -21.32
N LYS A 116 -7.64 11.01 -21.42
CA LYS A 116 -7.72 12.01 -20.36
C LYS A 116 -8.24 11.41 -19.05
N ASP A 117 -9.26 10.57 -19.17
CA ASP A 117 -9.84 9.86 -18.02
C ASP A 117 -9.21 8.47 -17.96
N LEU A 118 -8.19 8.29 -17.11
CA LEU A 118 -7.33 7.10 -17.11
C LEU A 118 -8.09 5.77 -16.91
N TRP A 119 -9.19 5.78 -16.15
CA TRP A 119 -10.04 4.59 -15.97
C TRP A 119 -10.62 4.03 -17.27
N LYS A 120 -10.69 4.81 -18.36
CA LYS A 120 -11.13 4.32 -19.68
C LYS A 120 -10.15 3.33 -20.30
N CYS A 121 -8.88 3.36 -19.90
CA CYS A 121 -7.88 2.37 -20.29
C CYS A 121 -7.97 1.09 -19.45
N THR A 122 -8.86 1.02 -18.45
CA THR A 122 -8.96 -0.11 -17.54
C THR A 122 -9.98 -1.15 -18.02
N VAL A 123 -9.54 -2.40 -18.09
CA VAL A 123 -10.31 -3.57 -18.51
C VAL A 123 -10.42 -4.55 -17.35
N TYR A 124 -11.63 -5.01 -17.07
CA TYR A 124 -11.94 -6.00 -16.04
C TYR A 124 -12.20 -7.37 -16.67
N ASN A 125 -11.54 -8.40 -16.17
CA ASN A 125 -11.69 -9.77 -16.63
C ASN A 125 -12.00 -10.70 -15.46
N GLY A 126 -12.72 -11.78 -15.73
CA GLY A 126 -13.15 -12.75 -14.73
C GLY A 126 -14.61 -13.14 -14.94
N GLU A 127 -15.10 -14.04 -14.09
CA GLU A 127 -16.51 -14.40 -14.08
C GLU A 127 -17.30 -13.44 -13.20
N LYS A 128 -18.56 -13.19 -13.57
CA LYS A 128 -19.51 -12.41 -12.76
C LYS A 128 -20.41 -13.33 -11.97
N HIS A 129 -20.58 -13.05 -10.70
CA HIS A 129 -21.47 -13.81 -9.83
C HIS A 129 -22.92 -13.60 -10.28
N ALA A 130 -23.68 -14.68 -10.48
CA ALA A 130 -24.98 -14.62 -11.16
C ALA A 130 -26.04 -13.74 -10.45
N ILE A 131 -25.93 -13.59 -9.14
CA ILE A 131 -26.89 -12.82 -8.32
C ILE A 131 -26.31 -11.44 -7.98
N ALA A 132 -25.16 -11.40 -7.30
CA ALA A 132 -24.48 -10.16 -6.91
C ALA A 132 -23.98 -9.29 -8.09
N GLY A 133 -23.77 -9.85 -9.29
CA GLY A 133 -23.38 -9.11 -10.49
C GLY A 133 -21.93 -8.63 -10.55
N GLY A 134 -21.19 -8.66 -9.43
CA GLY A 134 -19.76 -8.34 -9.35
C GLY A 134 -18.86 -9.47 -9.85
N TYR A 135 -17.64 -9.12 -10.25
CA TYR A 135 -16.61 -10.13 -10.57
C TYR A 135 -16.18 -10.88 -9.30
N TYR A 136 -15.98 -12.19 -9.40
CA TYR A 136 -15.64 -13.02 -8.24
C TYR A 136 -14.62 -14.11 -8.59
N ALA A 137 -13.94 -14.63 -7.57
CA ALA A 137 -13.03 -15.75 -7.75
C ALA A 137 -13.82 -17.05 -7.99
N ARG A 138 -13.45 -17.80 -9.03
CA ARG A 138 -14.01 -19.13 -9.28
C ARG A 138 -12.91 -20.19 -9.21
N GLY A 139 -12.93 -20.97 -8.13
CA GLY A 139 -11.79 -21.81 -7.78
C GLY A 139 -10.55 -20.94 -7.62
N ASP A 140 -9.45 -21.29 -8.28
CA ASP A 140 -8.19 -20.55 -8.19
C ASP A 140 -8.11 -19.35 -9.17
N SER A 141 -9.15 -19.12 -9.99
CA SER A 141 -9.14 -18.03 -10.96
C SER A 141 -9.61 -16.72 -10.34
N LEU A 142 -8.67 -15.81 -10.06
CA LEU A 142 -8.96 -14.47 -9.54
C LEU A 142 -9.47 -13.51 -10.63
N PRO A 143 -10.40 -12.59 -10.31
CA PRO A 143 -10.69 -11.45 -11.16
C PRO A 143 -9.42 -10.64 -11.45
N THR A 144 -9.34 -10.10 -12.66
CA THR A 144 -8.18 -9.31 -13.10
C THR A 144 -8.60 -7.89 -13.45
N ILE A 145 -7.83 -6.92 -12.97
CA ILE A 145 -7.90 -5.52 -13.42
C ILE A 145 -6.64 -5.22 -14.24
N GLN A 146 -6.81 -4.82 -15.49
CA GLN A 146 -5.72 -4.42 -16.37
C GLN A 146 -5.90 -2.96 -16.76
N GLY A 147 -4.97 -2.08 -16.40
CA GLY A 147 -5.08 -0.65 -16.68
C GLY A 147 -3.87 0.14 -16.15
N PRO A 148 -3.89 1.48 -16.24
CA PRO A 148 -2.84 2.36 -15.69
C PRO A 148 -2.95 2.42 -14.16
N ILE A 149 -2.78 1.28 -13.51
CA ILE A 149 -2.84 1.07 -12.06
C ILE A 149 -1.49 0.50 -11.66
N PHE A 150 -0.87 1.08 -10.63
CA PHE A 150 0.47 0.68 -10.19
C PHE A 150 1.52 0.75 -11.30
N ASP A 151 1.32 1.67 -12.25
CA ASP A 151 2.20 1.92 -13.40
C ASP A 151 3.30 2.97 -13.11
N LYS A 152 3.33 3.46 -11.87
CA LYS A 152 4.40 4.31 -11.30
C LYS A 152 4.40 4.22 -9.76
N SER A 153 5.48 4.68 -9.14
CA SER A 153 5.61 4.77 -7.67
C SER A 153 4.66 5.83 -7.07
N GLY A 154 4.55 5.82 -5.75
CA GLY A 154 3.77 6.79 -4.99
C GLY A 154 2.58 6.18 -4.26
N THR A 155 1.67 7.05 -3.80
CA THR A 155 0.52 6.65 -2.99
C THR A 155 -0.71 6.45 -3.87
N TYR A 156 -1.41 5.34 -3.64
CA TYR A 156 -2.69 5.03 -4.26
C TYR A 156 -3.76 4.96 -3.17
N SER A 157 -4.90 5.61 -3.40
CA SER A 157 -6.08 5.44 -2.55
C SER A 157 -6.96 4.31 -3.10
N VAL A 158 -7.35 3.40 -2.22
CA VAL A 158 -8.34 2.35 -2.51
C VAL A 158 -9.59 2.68 -1.71
N GLN A 159 -10.60 3.17 -2.42
CA GLN A 159 -11.91 3.46 -1.86
C GLN A 159 -12.82 2.26 -2.08
N VAL A 160 -13.41 1.77 -0.99
CA VAL A 160 -14.22 0.56 -0.97
C VAL A 160 -15.59 0.89 -0.42
N SER A 161 -16.63 0.71 -1.24
CA SER A 161 -18.02 0.74 -0.77
C SER A 161 -18.52 -0.69 -0.57
N ILE A 162 -18.97 -1.01 0.64
CA ILE A 162 -19.66 -2.28 0.93
C ILE A 162 -21.13 -2.08 0.62
N VAL A 163 -21.57 -2.60 -0.52
CA VAL A 163 -22.92 -2.41 -1.08
C VAL A 163 -23.90 -3.47 -0.53
N GLY A 164 -23.36 -4.63 -0.16
CA GLY A 164 -24.09 -5.69 0.50
C GLY A 164 -23.12 -6.62 1.22
N ALA A 165 -23.52 -7.09 2.40
CA ALA A 165 -22.79 -8.09 3.16
C ALA A 165 -23.76 -8.89 4.05
N THR A 166 -23.46 -10.15 4.33
CA THR A 166 -24.25 -10.94 5.29
C THR A 166 -23.75 -10.64 6.70
N THR A 167 -24.53 -9.90 7.48
CA THR A 167 -24.30 -9.80 8.94
C THR A 167 -25.27 -10.70 9.71
N PRO A 168 -24.97 -11.06 10.97
CA PRO A 168 -25.88 -11.83 11.81
C PRO A 168 -27.27 -11.21 12.00
N LYS A 169 -27.46 -9.92 11.72
CA LYS A 169 -28.70 -9.20 12.04
C LYS A 169 -29.42 -8.59 10.83
N THR A 170 -28.73 -8.15 9.77
CA THR A 170 -29.39 -7.56 8.59
C THR A 170 -28.45 -7.38 7.38
N LEU A 171 -29.02 -7.28 6.17
CA LEU A 171 -28.33 -6.75 4.99
C LEU A 171 -28.09 -5.23 5.19
N THR A 172 -26.92 -4.72 4.81
CA THR A 172 -26.61 -3.28 4.88
C THR A 172 -27.64 -2.48 4.07
N THR A 173 -28.31 -1.51 4.72
CA THR A 173 -29.35 -0.67 4.07
C THR A 173 -28.78 0.55 3.35
N GLN A 174 -27.52 0.89 3.66
CA GLN A 174 -26.71 1.93 3.02
C GLN A 174 -25.30 1.40 2.81
N ASP A 175 -24.62 1.92 1.81
CA ASP A 175 -23.24 1.54 1.52
C ASP A 175 -22.31 2.01 2.65
N LEU A 176 -21.46 1.10 3.14
CA LEU A 176 -20.39 1.48 4.08
C LEU A 176 -19.17 1.89 3.29
N LEU A 177 -18.64 3.09 3.56
CA LEU A 177 -17.55 3.68 2.80
C LEU A 177 -16.25 3.60 3.58
N PHE A 178 -15.23 3.00 2.98
CA PHE A 178 -13.90 2.88 3.54
C PHE A 178 -12.87 3.42 2.56
N GLU A 179 -11.76 3.90 3.09
CA GLU A 179 -10.60 4.32 2.32
C GLU A 179 -9.34 3.77 2.97
N THR A 180 -8.45 3.22 2.15
CA THR A 180 -7.13 2.74 2.55
C THR A 180 -6.08 3.26 1.56
N PHE A 181 -4.81 3.24 1.98
CA PHE A 181 -3.72 3.80 1.19
C PHE A 181 -2.63 2.75 0.95
N LEU A 182 -2.19 2.60 -0.29
CA LEU A 182 -1.08 1.72 -0.67
C LEU A 182 0.09 2.59 -1.13
N HIS A 183 1.29 2.30 -0.63
CA HIS A 183 2.49 3.08 -0.93
C HIS A 183 3.47 2.24 -1.75
N LEU A 184 3.53 2.51 -3.05
CA LEU A 184 4.50 1.84 -3.92
C LEU A 184 5.84 2.56 -3.84
N PRO A 185 6.95 1.84 -3.56
CA PRO A 185 8.26 2.45 -3.45
C PRO A 185 8.75 2.97 -4.79
N TYR A 186 9.57 4.00 -4.72
CA TYR A 186 10.40 4.48 -5.82
C TYR A 186 11.55 3.50 -6.02
N LYS A 187 11.65 2.93 -7.21
CA LYS A 187 12.78 2.08 -7.61
C LYS A 187 13.64 2.82 -8.62
N GLN A 188 14.92 2.97 -8.31
CA GLN A 188 15.90 3.58 -9.21
C GLN A 188 17.11 2.68 -9.35
N ILE A 189 17.63 2.60 -10.57
CA ILE A 189 18.83 1.85 -10.91
C ILE A 189 19.98 2.85 -11.09
N PHE A 190 21.08 2.61 -10.38
CA PHE A 190 22.32 3.38 -10.48
C PHE A 190 23.44 2.47 -10.94
N GLU A 191 24.30 2.96 -11.83
CA GLU A 191 25.47 2.23 -12.28
C GLU A 191 26.68 2.62 -11.43
N ILE A 192 27.32 1.64 -10.81
CA ILE A 192 28.62 1.85 -10.15
C ILE A 192 29.75 1.33 -11.05
N LYS A 193 30.88 2.04 -11.03
CA LYS A 193 32.10 1.64 -11.74
C LYS A 193 33.13 1.18 -10.71
N THR A 194 33.68 0.01 -10.93
CA THR A 194 34.77 -0.53 -10.10
C THR A 194 36.12 -0.36 -10.80
N ALA A 195 37.21 -0.61 -10.06
CA ALA A 195 38.60 -0.51 -10.54
C ALA A 195 38.88 -1.38 -11.78
N SER A 196 38.10 -2.45 -11.98
CA SER A 196 38.19 -3.31 -13.16
C SER A 196 37.49 -2.72 -14.40
N ALA A 197 36.98 -1.49 -14.32
CA ALA A 197 36.16 -0.82 -15.35
C ALA A 197 34.88 -1.58 -15.72
N GLN A 198 34.39 -2.43 -14.81
CA GLN A 198 33.12 -3.13 -14.96
C GLN A 198 32.00 -2.27 -14.35
N GLU A 199 30.93 -2.08 -15.11
CA GLU A 199 29.71 -1.39 -14.66
C GLU A 199 28.79 -2.41 -14.00
N PHE A 200 28.39 -2.14 -12.75
CA PHE A 200 27.45 -2.96 -12.01
C PHE A 200 26.17 -2.16 -11.71
N PRO A 201 24.99 -2.63 -12.15
CA PRO A 201 23.74 -1.97 -11.82
C PRO A 201 23.33 -2.31 -10.38
N ILE A 202 23.05 -1.27 -9.59
CA ILE A 202 22.48 -1.38 -8.25
C ILE A 202 21.09 -0.79 -8.28
N SER A 203 20.12 -1.55 -7.77
CA SER A 203 18.73 -1.11 -7.62
C SER A 203 18.45 -0.72 -6.18
N ILE A 204 17.87 0.46 -5.99
CA ILE A 204 17.49 0.97 -4.67
C ILE A 204 16.00 1.28 -4.64
N LYS A 205 15.32 0.78 -3.61
CA LYS A 205 13.89 1.01 -3.34
C LYS A 205 13.73 1.96 -2.15
N SER A 206 12.93 3.02 -2.33
CA SER A 206 12.63 4.03 -1.31
C SER A 206 11.12 4.25 -1.18
N HIS A 207 10.58 4.10 0.03
CA HIS A 207 9.18 4.44 0.32
C HIS A 207 8.97 5.94 0.64
N ASN A 208 10.06 6.69 0.78
CA ASN A 208 10.01 8.09 1.23
C ASN A 208 10.09 9.09 0.07
N GLY A 209 10.35 8.63 -1.15
CA GLY A 209 10.45 9.47 -2.35
C GLY A 209 11.61 9.07 -3.24
N GLU A 210 11.81 9.85 -4.31
CA GLU A 210 12.94 9.70 -5.21
C GLU A 210 14.27 9.88 -4.47
N ILE A 211 15.28 9.15 -4.95
CA ILE A 211 16.65 9.18 -4.46
C ILE A 211 17.43 10.21 -5.25
N PHE A 212 18.16 11.07 -4.54
CA PHE A 212 18.99 12.13 -5.08
C PHE A 212 20.45 11.97 -4.67
N ASN A 213 21.36 12.63 -5.39
CA ASN A 213 22.79 12.71 -5.04
C ASN A 213 23.45 11.35 -4.77
N PHE A 214 23.05 10.32 -5.52
CA PHE A 214 23.69 9.02 -5.44
C PHE A 214 25.17 9.17 -5.80
N ASN A 215 26.03 8.66 -4.93
CA ASN A 215 27.48 8.65 -5.11
C ASN A 215 28.05 7.35 -4.54
N TYR A 216 28.90 6.71 -5.33
CA TYR A 216 29.71 5.58 -4.90
C TYR A 216 31.17 6.04 -4.79
N ASP A 217 31.71 6.00 -3.57
CA ASP A 217 33.12 6.25 -3.29
C ASP A 217 33.85 4.90 -3.25
N GLU A 218 34.56 4.61 -4.33
CA GLU A 218 35.33 3.38 -4.50
C GLU A 218 36.47 3.24 -3.48
N THR A 219 37.06 4.34 -3.03
CA THR A 219 38.19 4.27 -2.08
C THR A 219 37.74 3.87 -0.67
N LEU A 220 36.47 4.13 -0.37
CA LEU A 220 35.84 3.88 0.93
C LEU A 220 34.79 2.75 0.88
N ASP A 221 34.57 2.13 -0.29
CA ASP A 221 33.49 1.15 -0.54
C ASP A 221 32.13 1.64 -0.01
N LYS A 222 31.79 2.90 -0.32
CA LYS A 222 30.67 3.61 0.31
C LYS A 222 29.67 4.11 -0.71
N ILE A 223 28.39 3.84 -0.48
CA ILE A 223 27.30 4.51 -1.20
C ILE A 223 26.67 5.57 -0.28
N SER A 224 26.48 6.76 -0.83
CA SER A 224 25.74 7.83 -0.20
C SER A 224 24.66 8.35 -1.14
N TYR A 225 23.48 8.63 -0.60
CA TYR A 225 22.39 9.24 -1.34
C TYR A 225 21.47 10.01 -0.37
N ASN A 226 20.57 10.80 -0.94
CA ASN A 226 19.60 11.60 -0.22
C ASN A 226 18.19 11.13 -0.55
N ILE A 227 17.31 11.16 0.44
CA ILE A 227 15.87 10.92 0.28
C ILE A 227 15.09 12.09 0.91
N PRO A 228 13.97 12.51 0.30
CA PRO A 228 13.12 13.52 0.91
C PRO A 228 12.48 12.95 2.16
N PHE A 229 12.45 13.71 3.26
CA PHE A 229 11.87 13.25 4.52
C PHE A 229 11.16 14.36 5.28
N THR A 230 9.85 14.23 5.43
CA THR A 230 9.06 15.21 6.15
C THR A 230 8.93 14.88 7.63
N TRP A 231 9.67 15.57 8.50
CA TRP A 231 9.14 15.94 9.83
C TRP A 231 8.53 17.36 9.80
N ASN A 232 9.06 18.22 8.92
CA ASN A 232 8.57 19.56 8.63
C ASN A 232 9.10 20.10 7.26
N GLY A 233 9.50 19.23 6.32
CA GLY A 233 9.90 19.61 4.95
C GLY A 233 11.39 19.51 4.60
N ASP A 234 12.23 18.89 5.43
CA ASP A 234 13.69 18.78 5.17
C ASP A 234 14.07 17.56 4.31
N ASN A 235 15.31 17.51 3.80
CA ASN A 235 15.87 16.32 3.15
C ASN A 235 16.76 15.58 4.16
N LEU A 236 16.61 14.25 4.26
CA LEU A 236 17.51 13.43 5.06
C LEU A 236 18.62 12.84 4.17
N ASN A 237 19.86 12.94 4.67
CA ASN A 237 21.01 12.27 4.07
C ASN A 237 21.16 10.89 4.72
N GLN A 238 21.20 9.84 3.91
CA GLN A 238 21.45 8.49 4.39
C GLN A 238 22.77 7.96 3.81
N ILE A 239 23.53 7.29 4.67
CA ILE A 239 24.81 6.69 4.30
C ILE A 239 24.70 5.20 4.57
N ILE A 240 24.96 4.40 3.55
CA ILE A 240 25.08 2.95 3.66
C ILE A 240 26.55 2.60 3.42
N LEU A 241 27.17 1.93 4.39
CA LEU A 241 28.51 1.36 4.25
C LEU A 241 28.39 -0.10 3.85
N PHE A 242 29.11 -0.52 2.82
CA PHE A 242 29.21 -1.92 2.45
C PHE A 242 30.47 -2.53 3.05
N GLU A 243 30.42 -3.82 3.36
CA GLU A 243 31.65 -4.59 3.54
C GLU A 243 32.34 -4.74 2.17
N LYS A 244 33.67 -4.75 2.19
CA LYS A 244 34.65 -4.63 1.09
C LYS A 244 34.46 -5.58 -0.12
N ASP A 245 33.47 -6.46 -0.07
CA ASP A 245 33.22 -7.49 -1.04
C ASP A 245 31.77 -7.38 -1.53
N PHE A 246 31.61 -6.90 -2.77
CA PHE A 246 30.32 -6.88 -3.48
C PHE A 246 29.72 -8.28 -3.69
N SER A 247 30.36 -9.37 -3.25
CA SER A 247 29.81 -10.73 -3.30
C SER A 247 28.52 -10.91 -2.51
N SER A 248 28.25 -10.05 -1.52
CA SER A 248 26.96 -10.02 -0.81
C SER A 248 25.83 -9.46 -1.68
N ILE A 249 26.14 -8.54 -2.61
CA ILE A 249 25.17 -7.99 -3.57
C ILE A 249 25.05 -8.94 -4.74
N LYS A 250 24.14 -9.91 -4.62
CA LYS A 250 23.76 -10.74 -5.75
C LYS A 250 23.10 -9.88 -6.82
N GLU A 251 23.46 -10.12 -8.08
CA GLU A 251 22.81 -9.51 -9.23
C GLU A 251 21.28 -9.71 -9.15
N GLY A 252 20.51 -8.61 -9.23
CA GLY A 252 19.05 -8.63 -9.14
C GLY A 252 18.44 -8.46 -7.73
N TYR A 253 19.23 -8.13 -6.70
CA TYR A 253 18.70 -7.82 -5.36
C TYR A 253 18.50 -6.30 -5.18
N ASP A 254 17.36 -5.92 -4.60
CA ASP A 254 17.03 -4.53 -4.32
C ASP A 254 17.46 -4.16 -2.91
N LEU A 255 18.13 -3.02 -2.76
CA LEU A 255 18.42 -2.46 -1.44
C LEU A 255 17.19 -1.68 -0.95
N ILE A 256 16.59 -2.15 0.15
CA ILE A 256 15.35 -1.59 0.74
C ILE A 256 15.68 -0.63 1.88
N ILE A 257 15.04 0.54 1.88
CA ILE A 257 15.26 1.58 2.88
C ILE A 257 13.92 2.03 3.49
N SER A 258 13.83 2.01 4.83
CA SER A 258 12.71 2.57 5.60
C SER A 258 13.18 3.28 6.88
N LEU A 259 12.60 4.44 7.18
CA LEU A 259 12.84 5.22 8.41
C LEU A 259 11.57 5.23 9.28
N ASN A 260 11.69 4.80 10.55
CA ASN A 260 10.66 4.64 11.61
C ASN A 260 9.90 3.29 11.71
N GLY A 261 10.46 2.20 11.19
CA GLY A 261 9.98 0.81 11.42
C GLY A 261 10.97 -0.29 10.97
N ILE A 262 12.23 0.12 10.92
CA ILE A 262 13.49 -0.46 10.42
C ILE A 262 13.49 -1.97 10.09
N ILE A 263 13.74 -2.30 8.81
CA ILE A 263 14.76 -3.31 8.45
C ILE A 263 15.70 -2.70 7.41
N ILE A 264 16.98 -2.73 7.77
CA ILE A 264 18.15 -2.58 6.90
C ILE A 264 18.52 -4.02 6.56
N ASP A 265 18.26 -4.47 5.33
CA ASP A 265 18.66 -5.82 4.94
C ASP A 265 20.09 -5.82 4.37
N HIS A 266 20.81 -6.89 4.69
CA HIS A 266 22.27 -7.04 4.81
C HIS A 266 23.12 -6.69 3.60
#